data_AF-A0A2N2JMM5-F1
#
_entry.id   AF-A0A2N2JMM5-F1
#
_cell.length_a   1.000
_cell.length_b   1.000
_cell.length_c   1.000
_cell.angle_alpha   90.00
_cell.angle_beta   90.00
_cell.angle_gamma   90.00
#
_symmetry.space_group_name_H-M   'P 1'
#
loop_
_entity.id
_entity.type
_entity.pdbx_description
1 polymer ?
#
loop_
_entity_poly.entity_id
_entity_poly.type
_entity_poly.pdbx_seq_one_letter_code
_entity_poly.pdbx_strand_id
1 'polypeptide(L)' 'MHESQSDEYALLQDVLDEILSGRTEGHECPFCGGGPLQVPEFDEGGIRVECPSCGKFFEGKFR' A
#
# COMPACT_ATOMS: atom_id res chain seq x y z
N MET A 1 2.13 -11.40 -23.32
CA MET A 1 2.66 -11.84 -22.02
C MET A 1 3.11 -10.59 -21.28
N HIS A 2 2.19 -9.96 -20.55
CA HIS A 2 2.43 -8.85 -19.64
C HIS A 2 1.73 -9.23 -18.33
N GLU A 3 2.20 -10.32 -17.71
CA GLU A 3 1.52 -10.94 -16.56
C GLU A 3 2.07 -10.39 -15.24
N SER A 4 3.36 -10.09 -15.18
CA SER A 4 4.08 -9.71 -13.95
C SER A 4 3.63 -8.40 -13.29
N GLN A 5 3.02 -7.49 -14.05
CA GLN A 5 2.61 -6.20 -13.51
C GLN A 5 1.28 -6.30 -12.73
N SER A 6 0.45 -7.30 -13.03
CA SER A 6 -0.87 -7.43 -12.40
C SER A 6 -0.78 -7.91 -10.95
N ASP A 7 0.18 -8.78 -10.66
CA ASP A 7 0.35 -9.36 -9.32
C ASP A 7 0.78 -8.31 -8.28
N GLU A 8 1.69 -7.40 -8.64
CA GLU A 8 2.14 -6.32 -7.76
C GLU A 8 0.99 -5.35 -7.42
N TYR A 9 0.14 -5.03 -8.41
CA TYR A 9 -1.04 -4.19 -8.18
C TYR A 9 -2.14 -4.89 -7.39
N ALA A 10 -2.30 -6.20 -7.53
CA ALA A 10 -3.25 -6.98 -6.74
C ALA A 10 -2.84 -7.03 -5.27
N LEU A 11 -1.57 -7.27 -4.98
CA LEU A 11 -1.02 -7.25 -3.62
C LEU A 11 -1.15 -5.87 -2.99
N LEU A 12 -0.90 -4.80 -3.75
CA LEU A 12 -1.07 -3.44 -3.25
C LEU A 12 -2.53 -3.12 -2.93
N GLN A 13 -3.49 -3.61 -3.73
CA GLN A 13 -4.92 -3.42 -3.44
C GLN A 13 -5.34 -4.13 -2.15
N ASP A 14 -4.90 -5.36 -1.94
CA ASP A 14 -5.19 -6.14 -0.73
C ASP A 14 -4.66 -5.44 0.54
N VAL A 15 -3.42 -4.93 0.46
CA VAL A 15 -2.81 -4.11 1.52
C VAL A 15 -3.62 -2.84 1.77
N LEU A 16 -4.03 -2.13 0.72
CA LEU A 16 -4.85 -0.91 0.87
C LEU A 16 -6.20 -1.21 1.53
N ASP A 17 -6.85 -2.34 1.21
CA ASP A 17 -8.14 -2.75 1.76
C ASP A 17 -8.04 -3.14 3.26
N GLU A 18 -6.96 -3.82 3.66
CA GLU A 18 -6.68 -4.10 5.07
C GLU A 18 -6.39 -2.80 5.85
N ILE A 19 -5.63 -1.89 5.26
CA ILE A 19 -5.35 -0.58 5.87
C ILE A 19 -6.65 0.22 6.05
N LEU A 20 -7.53 0.18 5.05
CA LEU A 20 -8.87 0.75 5.08
C LEU A 20 -9.77 0.14 6.15
N SER A 21 -9.61 -1.16 6.38
CA SER A 21 -10.28 -1.89 7.46
C SER A 21 -9.70 -1.56 8.85
N GLY A 22 -8.76 -0.61 8.93
CA GLY A 22 -8.16 -0.13 10.16
C GLY A 22 -6.88 -0.88 10.58
N ARG A 23 -6.35 -1.78 9.74
CA ARG A 23 -5.06 -2.45 9.95
C ARG A 23 -3.96 -1.76 9.17
N THR A 24 -3.44 -0.68 9.74
CA THR A 24 -2.34 0.11 9.17
C THR A 24 -0.96 -0.47 9.44
N GLU A 25 -0.84 -1.43 10.36
CA GLU A 25 0.43 -1.95 10.86
C GLU A 25 0.72 -3.36 10.35
N GLY A 26 2.01 -3.66 10.09
CA GLY A 26 2.47 -5.02 9.77
C GLY A 26 2.46 -5.39 8.29
N HIS A 27 2.10 -4.45 7.40
CA HIS A 27 2.16 -4.69 5.95
C HIS A 27 3.57 -4.49 5.40
N GLU A 28 4.02 -5.45 4.60
CA GLU A 28 5.29 -5.38 3.89
C GLU A 28 5.10 -4.68 2.54
N CYS A 29 6.15 -3.99 2.08
CA CYS A 29 6.12 -3.31 0.80
C CYS A 29 6.15 -4.32 -0.35
N PRO A 30 5.14 -4.37 -1.24
CA PRO A 30 5.10 -5.34 -2.32
C PRO A 30 6.22 -5.15 -3.36
N PHE A 31 6.87 -3.98 -3.37
CA PHE A 31 7.94 -3.66 -4.33
C PHE A 31 9.34 -4.05 -3.86
N CYS A 32 9.61 -3.95 -2.55
CA CYS A 32 10.95 -4.21 -2.01
C CYS A 32 10.98 -5.32 -0.95
N GLY A 33 9.82 -5.80 -0.51
CA GLY A 33 9.68 -6.74 0.61
C GLY A 33 10.07 -6.14 1.97
N GLY A 34 10.31 -4.83 2.06
CA GLY A 34 10.65 -4.15 3.31
C GLY A 34 9.42 -3.69 4.08
N GLY A 35 9.47 -3.67 5.42
CA GLY A 35 8.32 -3.29 6.25
C GLY A 35 8.70 -2.80 7.65
N PRO A 36 7.70 -2.37 8.44
CA PRO A 36 6.30 -2.17 8.07
C PRO A 36 6.07 -0.86 7.28
N LEU A 37 5.08 -0.87 6.38
CA LEU A 37 4.60 0.33 5.69
C LEU A 37 4.05 1.35 6.70
N GLN A 38 4.32 2.63 6.46
CA GLN A 38 3.82 3.74 7.25
C GLN A 38 2.59 4.31 6.55
N VAL A 39 1.54 4.57 7.31
CA VAL A 39 0.32 5.22 6.81
C VAL A 39 0.21 6.58 7.52
N PRO A 40 0.98 7.59 7.07
CA PRO A 40 1.05 8.88 7.77
C PRO A 40 -0.27 9.65 7.71
N GLU A 41 -1.06 9.47 6.64
CA GLU A 41 -2.28 10.23 6.38
C GLU A 41 -3.39 9.32 5.86
N PHE A 42 -4.50 9.30 6.59
CA PHE A 42 -5.76 8.69 6.20
C PHE A 42 -6.83 9.77 6.25
N ASP A 43 -7.28 10.22 5.09
CA ASP A 43 -8.23 11.33 4.93
C ASP A 43 -9.55 10.84 4.33
N GLU A 44 -10.62 11.61 4.48
CA GLU A 44 -11.97 11.26 3.97
C GLU A 44 -12.01 11.05 2.44
N GLY A 45 -11.00 11.52 1.69
CA GLY A 45 -10.90 11.39 0.23
C GLY A 45 -9.84 10.42 -0.27
N GLY A 46 -9.01 9.85 0.60
CA GLY A 46 -7.91 8.99 0.17
C GLY A 46 -6.95 8.59 1.27
N ILE A 47 -6.10 7.64 0.93
CA ILE A 47 -5.07 7.08 1.80
C ILE A 47 -3.71 7.26 1.18
N ARG A 48 -2.72 7.64 1.99
CA ARG A 48 -1.32 7.68 1.60
C ARG A 48 -0.51 6.69 2.41
N VAL A 49 0.18 5.79 1.71
CA VAL A 49 1.03 4.75 2.30
C VAL A 49 2.45 4.98 1.83
N GLU A 50 3.40 5.05 2.74
CA GLU A 50 4.83 5.24 2.46
C GLU A 50 5.64 4.05 2.97
N CYS A 51 6.57 3.57 2.15
CA CYS A 51 7.53 2.56 2.56
C CYS A 51 8.83 3.23 3.03
N PRO A 52 9.20 3.11 4.32
CA PRO A 52 10.46 3.65 4.81
C PRO A 52 11.70 2.89 4.29
N SER A 53 11.54 1.64 3.83
CA SER A 53 12.67 0.83 3.33
C SER A 53 13.13 1.21 1.93
N CYS A 54 12.21 1.42 1.00
CA CYS A 54 12.55 1.79 -0.39
C CYS A 54 12.25 3.25 -0.74
N GLY A 55 11.56 3.99 0.14
CA GLY A 55 11.15 5.38 -0.09
C GLY A 55 10.02 5.53 -1.12
N LYS A 56 9.37 4.43 -1.54
CA LYS A 56 8.19 4.51 -2.41
C LYS A 56 6.97 4.90 -1.60
N PHE A 57 6.09 5.68 -2.20
CA PHE A 57 4.78 6.01 -1.66
C PHE A 57 3.67 5.65 -2.65
N PHE A 58 2.49 5.37 -2.11
CA PHE A 58 1.30 4.96 -2.83
C PHE A 58 0.11 5.76 -2.31
N GLU A 59 -0.78 6.13 -3.21
CA GLU A 59 -1.97 6.91 -2.89
C GLU A 59 -3.19 6.15 -3.42
N GLY A 60 -4.10 5.78 -2.52
CA GLY A 60 -5.41 5.23 -2.87
C GLY A 60 -6.46 6.34 -2.78
N LYS A 61 -7.29 6.51 -3.81
CA LYS A 61 -8.43 7.45 -3.76
C LYS A 61 -9.73 6.67 -3.61
N PHE A 62 -10.57 7.10 -2.66
CA PHE A 62 -11.94 6.62 -2.56
C PHE A 62 -12.80 7.41 -3.55
N ARG A 63 -13.44 6.73 -4.51
CA ARG A 63 -14.39 7.33 -5.45
C ARG A 63 -15.72 6.59 -5.40
#